data_AF-A0A1G0LNF9-F1
#
_entry.id   AF-A0A1G0LNF9-F1
#
_cell.length_a   1.000
_cell.length_b   1.000
_cell.length_c   1.000
_cell.angle_alpha   90.00
_cell.angle_beta   90.00
_cell.angle_gamma   90.00
#
_symmetry.space_group_name_H-M   'P 1'
#
loop_
_entity.id
_entity.type
_entity.pdbx_description
1 polymer ?
#
loop_
_entity_poly.entity_id
_entity_poly.type
_entity_poly.pdbx_seq_one_letter_code
_entity_poly.pdbx_strand_id
1 'polypeptide(L)'
;MTEHIIFYGKGGVGKTSLVSNISAALTESGLKILQVGCGSGGDSCSTLNGGLPVPAVSDLLRENGHVSAANAVYSGFRNISMMEIGESENGSGYSTDEGIRRIFEVIEQEQIIDSINADYVLYDISGESIFAVYHEILGRNGANPVFIVTTADFMSLKKANCIFESLERFGESGITLSFGGLIPNCINNTFEDYFIADFAGNTLTNVLGRIPRSLVVRQCELYGKTVIEASPLSNQSYFYRKLANQIVDISLAPPLKKQPKPMPSDKMQTWAHEWADRLYALENGLVAGGEAI
;
A
#
# COMPACT_ATOMS: atom_id res chain seq x y z
N MET A 1 -12.44 9.07 16.27
CA MET A 1 -11.87 9.83 15.15
C MET A 1 -11.42 8.78 14.16
N THR A 2 -11.73 8.95 12.89
CA THR A 2 -11.37 7.99 11.84
C THR A 2 -9.89 8.13 11.53
N GLU A 3 -9.14 7.04 11.55
CA GLU A 3 -7.71 7.05 11.24
C GLU A 3 -7.46 6.67 9.77
N HIS A 4 -6.62 7.42 9.06
CA HIS A 4 -6.35 7.19 7.64
C HIS A 4 -4.97 6.56 7.46
N ILE A 5 -4.90 5.42 6.77
CA ILE A 5 -3.67 4.67 6.54
C ILE A 5 -3.46 4.49 5.04
N ILE A 6 -2.25 4.76 4.58
CA ILE A 6 -1.92 4.77 3.17
C ILE A 6 -0.98 3.63 2.84
N PHE A 7 -1.30 2.87 1.80
CA PHE A 7 -0.43 1.86 1.22
C PHE A 7 -0.03 2.28 -0.18
N TYR A 8 1.28 2.28 -0.42
CA TYR A 8 1.85 2.58 -1.72
C TYR A 8 2.91 1.53 -2.09
N GLY A 9 3.21 1.34 -3.36
CA GLY A 9 4.24 0.40 -3.81
C GLY A 9 4.20 0.25 -5.31
N LYS A 10 5.27 -0.28 -5.92
CA LYS A 10 5.32 -0.51 -7.38
C LYS A 10 4.15 -1.41 -7.84
N GLY A 11 3.67 -1.23 -9.06
CA GLY A 11 2.76 -2.18 -9.70
C GLY A 11 3.31 -3.63 -9.63
N GLY A 12 2.43 -4.56 -9.25
CA GLY A 12 2.76 -5.99 -9.16
C GLY A 12 3.42 -6.48 -7.87
N VAL A 13 3.64 -5.62 -6.86
CA VAL A 13 4.25 -6.05 -5.57
C VAL A 13 3.27 -6.79 -4.63
N GLY A 14 2.03 -7.04 -5.06
CA GLY A 14 0.99 -7.70 -4.25
C GLY A 14 0.36 -6.81 -3.17
N LYS A 15 0.44 -5.49 -3.33
CA LYS A 15 -0.10 -4.49 -2.40
C LYS A 15 -1.61 -4.65 -2.19
N THR A 16 -2.40 -4.73 -3.25
CA THR A 16 -3.86 -4.87 -3.18
C THR A 16 -4.30 -6.11 -2.42
N SER A 17 -3.64 -7.24 -2.69
CA SER A 17 -3.84 -8.48 -1.96
C SER A 17 -3.49 -8.33 -0.48
N LEU A 18 -2.39 -7.64 -0.17
CA LEU A 18 -1.98 -7.35 1.19
C LEU A 18 -3.03 -6.49 1.91
N VAL A 19 -3.41 -5.33 1.33
CA VAL A 19 -4.39 -4.40 1.92
C VAL A 19 -5.73 -5.09 2.17
N SER A 20 -6.22 -5.87 1.20
CA SER A 20 -7.48 -6.64 1.37
C SER A 20 -7.40 -7.64 2.53
N ASN A 21 -6.26 -8.32 2.71
CA ASN A 21 -6.07 -9.21 3.85
C ASN A 21 -5.92 -8.46 5.18
N ILE A 22 -5.32 -7.27 5.19
CA ILE A 22 -5.27 -6.41 6.37
C ILE A 22 -6.68 -5.92 6.74
N SER A 23 -7.48 -5.45 5.78
CA SER A 23 -8.88 -5.08 5.97
C SER A 23 -9.69 -6.21 6.61
N ALA A 24 -9.54 -7.42 6.08
CA ALA A 24 -10.19 -8.62 6.60
C ALA A 24 -9.72 -8.99 8.01
N ALA A 25 -8.41 -8.88 8.30
CA ALA A 25 -7.86 -9.16 9.63
C ALA A 25 -8.32 -8.14 10.68
N LEU A 26 -8.33 -6.84 10.36
CA LEU A 26 -8.78 -5.79 11.27
C LEU A 26 -10.28 -5.90 11.57
N THR A 27 -11.08 -6.25 10.56
CA THR A 27 -12.51 -6.50 10.74
C THR A 27 -12.77 -7.75 11.59
N GLU A 28 -11.92 -8.78 11.51
CA GLU A 28 -11.97 -9.91 12.43
C GLU A 28 -11.75 -9.52 13.90
N SER A 29 -10.97 -8.46 14.15
CA SER A 29 -10.78 -7.86 15.47
C SER A 29 -11.90 -6.89 15.89
N GLY A 30 -12.97 -6.77 15.12
CA GLY A 30 -14.15 -5.96 15.44
C GLY A 30 -14.07 -4.49 15.02
N LEU A 31 -13.06 -4.10 14.24
CA LEU A 31 -12.91 -2.74 13.72
C LEU A 31 -13.75 -2.53 12.46
N LYS A 32 -14.31 -1.33 12.30
CA LYS A 32 -15.00 -0.90 11.08
C LYS A 32 -13.97 -0.37 10.09
N ILE A 33 -13.91 -0.99 8.92
CA ILE A 33 -12.92 -0.67 7.89
C ILE A 33 -13.61 -0.13 6.64
N LEU A 34 -13.06 0.95 6.10
CA LEU A 34 -13.29 1.39 4.72
C LEU A 34 -12.01 1.17 3.91
N GLN A 35 -12.06 0.35 2.88
CA GLN A 35 -10.97 0.25 1.89
C GLN A 35 -11.29 1.14 0.69
N VAL A 36 -10.34 2.01 0.34
CA VAL A 36 -10.44 2.90 -0.83
C VAL A 36 -9.40 2.49 -1.86
N GLY A 37 -9.85 1.97 -3.00
CA GLY A 37 -9.02 1.65 -4.15
C GLY A 37 -8.69 2.91 -4.95
N CYS A 38 -7.40 3.19 -5.10
CA CYS A 38 -6.86 4.37 -5.77
C CYS A 38 -5.97 3.94 -6.94
N GLY A 39 -6.48 3.04 -7.80
CA GLY A 39 -5.76 2.54 -8.96
C GLY A 39 -6.56 2.67 -10.26
N SER A 40 -5.85 2.60 -11.38
CA SER A 40 -6.40 2.67 -12.74
C SER A 40 -7.23 1.44 -13.13
N GLY A 41 -6.97 0.29 -12.51
CA GLY A 41 -7.67 -0.97 -12.79
C GLY A 41 -9.08 -1.09 -12.21
N GLY A 42 -9.44 -0.28 -11.20
CA GLY A 42 -10.75 -0.32 -10.55
C GLY A 42 -11.10 -1.66 -9.87
N ASP A 43 -10.09 -2.45 -9.51
CA ASP A 43 -10.23 -3.82 -9.01
C ASP A 43 -9.59 -4.03 -7.63
N SER A 44 -9.21 -2.96 -6.94
CA SER A 44 -8.51 -3.03 -5.65
C SER A 44 -9.38 -3.67 -4.55
N CYS A 45 -10.69 -3.51 -4.65
CA CYS A 45 -11.68 -4.08 -3.73
C CYS A 45 -12.23 -5.44 -4.19
N SER A 46 -11.85 -5.94 -5.38
CA SER A 46 -12.43 -7.14 -5.98
C SER A 46 -12.33 -8.37 -5.07
N THR A 47 -11.18 -8.56 -4.41
CA THR A 47 -10.93 -9.70 -3.51
C THR A 47 -11.81 -9.68 -2.25
N LEU A 48 -12.29 -8.50 -1.85
CA LEU A 48 -13.24 -8.35 -0.73
C LEU A 48 -14.70 -8.51 -1.19
N ASN A 49 -14.93 -8.50 -2.50
CA ASN A 49 -16.23 -8.58 -3.15
C ASN A 49 -16.38 -9.85 -4.01
N GLY A 50 -15.81 -10.98 -3.55
CA GLY A 50 -15.97 -12.26 -4.24
C GLY A 50 -15.32 -12.33 -5.63
N GLY A 51 -14.31 -11.49 -5.88
CA GLY A 51 -13.62 -11.37 -7.18
C GLY A 51 -14.31 -10.45 -8.18
N LEU A 52 -15.40 -9.77 -7.78
CA LEU A 52 -16.15 -8.87 -8.65
C LEU A 52 -15.72 -7.41 -8.42
N PRO A 53 -15.52 -6.61 -9.48
CA PRO A 53 -15.24 -5.19 -9.32
C PRO A 53 -16.45 -4.46 -8.74
N VAL A 54 -16.20 -3.29 -8.16
CA VAL A 54 -17.24 -2.35 -7.76
C VAL A 54 -17.17 -1.11 -8.65
N PRO A 55 -18.30 -0.44 -8.95
CA PRO A 55 -18.28 0.78 -9.74
C PRO A 55 -17.35 1.85 -9.17
N ALA A 56 -16.55 2.45 -10.04
CA ALA A 56 -15.67 3.56 -9.66
C ALA A 56 -16.44 4.87 -9.49
N VAL A 57 -16.00 5.71 -8.58
CA VAL A 57 -16.53 7.07 -8.36
C VAL A 57 -16.42 7.91 -9.63
N SER A 58 -15.31 7.81 -10.38
CA SER A 58 -15.16 8.52 -11.64
C SER A 58 -16.18 8.11 -12.70
N ASP A 59 -16.50 6.81 -12.79
CA ASP A 59 -17.53 6.30 -13.70
C ASP A 59 -18.92 6.75 -13.26
N LEU A 60 -19.23 6.68 -11.97
CA LEU A 60 -20.50 7.16 -11.41
C LEU A 60 -20.71 8.66 -11.65
N LEU A 61 -19.66 9.47 -11.48
CA LEU A 61 -19.71 10.91 -11.77
C LEU A 61 -19.93 11.19 -13.25
N ARG A 62 -19.28 10.41 -14.15
CA ARG A 62 -19.46 10.55 -15.59
C ARG A 62 -20.88 10.18 -16.03
N GLU A 63 -21.43 9.11 -15.48
CA GLU A 63 -22.73 8.57 -15.90
C GLU A 63 -23.90 9.31 -15.28
N ASN A 64 -23.81 9.64 -13.98
CA ASN A 64 -24.93 10.19 -13.21
C ASN A 64 -24.78 11.68 -12.90
N GLY A 65 -23.60 12.28 -13.11
CA GLY A 65 -23.31 13.68 -12.77
C GLY A 65 -23.21 13.96 -11.26
N HIS A 66 -23.44 12.96 -10.41
CA HIS A 66 -23.39 13.05 -8.95
C HIS A 66 -22.98 11.70 -8.35
N VAL A 67 -22.50 11.73 -7.12
CA VAL A 67 -22.10 10.55 -6.35
C VAL A 67 -22.53 10.72 -4.90
N SER A 68 -22.86 9.62 -4.24
CA SER A 68 -23.22 9.61 -2.82
C SER A 68 -22.70 8.32 -2.17
N ALA A 69 -22.71 8.25 -0.84
CA ALA A 69 -22.32 7.02 -0.15
C ALA A 69 -23.17 5.81 -0.60
N ALA A 70 -24.45 6.02 -0.93
CA ALA A 70 -25.37 4.95 -1.31
C ALA A 70 -25.04 4.26 -2.64
N ASN A 71 -24.35 4.94 -3.57
CA ASN A 71 -23.99 4.36 -4.87
C ASN A 71 -22.50 4.07 -5.03
N ALA A 72 -21.63 4.75 -4.27
CA ALA A 72 -20.18 4.58 -4.33
C ALA A 72 -19.61 3.59 -3.32
N VAL A 73 -20.32 3.33 -2.21
CA VAL A 73 -19.80 2.47 -1.13
C VAL A 73 -20.52 1.13 -1.12
N TYR A 74 -19.73 0.07 -1.29
CA TYR A 74 -20.19 -1.31 -1.31
C TYR A 74 -19.77 -2.02 -0.02
N SER A 75 -20.50 -3.06 0.36
CA SER A 75 -20.18 -3.86 1.54
C SER A 75 -19.77 -5.27 1.13
N GLY A 76 -18.58 -5.69 1.56
CA GLY A 76 -17.97 -6.96 1.20
C GLY A 76 -17.88 -7.92 2.39
N PHE A 77 -16.83 -8.76 2.37
CA PHE A 77 -16.53 -9.69 3.46
C PHE A 77 -16.66 -9.02 4.85
N ARG A 78 -17.46 -9.64 5.74
CA ARG A 78 -17.73 -9.14 7.11
C ARG A 78 -18.13 -7.66 7.20
N ASN A 79 -18.88 -7.17 6.21
CA ASN A 79 -19.34 -5.79 6.11
C ASN A 79 -18.23 -4.74 5.97
N ILE A 80 -17.06 -5.11 5.46
CA ILE A 80 -16.03 -4.14 5.07
C ILE A 80 -16.63 -3.20 4.03
N SER A 81 -16.55 -1.89 4.28
CA SER A 81 -16.94 -0.88 3.31
C SER A 81 -15.84 -0.74 2.26
N MET A 82 -16.23 -0.59 1.00
CA MET A 82 -15.33 -0.56 -0.15
C MET A 82 -15.75 0.56 -1.09
N MET A 83 -14.78 1.30 -1.60
CA MET A 83 -14.98 2.34 -2.61
C MET A 83 -13.82 2.33 -3.59
N GLU A 84 -14.10 2.49 -4.88
CA GLU A 84 -13.08 2.63 -5.93
C GLU A 84 -13.11 4.05 -6.48
N ILE A 85 -11.95 4.71 -6.57
CA ILE A 85 -11.85 6.04 -7.17
C ILE A 85 -11.92 5.94 -8.70
N GLY A 86 -11.21 4.97 -9.27
CA GLY A 86 -11.09 4.69 -10.71
C GLY A 86 -10.34 5.79 -11.46
N GLU A 87 -9.03 5.62 -11.63
CA GLU A 87 -8.21 6.45 -12.52
C GLU A 87 -8.38 5.94 -13.97
N SER A 88 -9.49 6.30 -14.63
CA SER A 88 -9.83 5.74 -15.95
C SER A 88 -8.87 6.20 -17.07
N GLU A 89 -8.22 5.26 -17.75
CA GLU A 89 -7.29 5.54 -18.87
C GLU A 89 -7.99 6.10 -20.13
N ASN A 90 -9.32 5.99 -20.24
CA ASN A 90 -10.07 6.30 -21.47
C ASN A 90 -10.46 7.78 -21.61
N GLY A 91 -9.48 8.69 -21.57
CA GLY A 91 -9.62 10.06 -22.09
C GLY A 91 -10.62 10.98 -21.37
N SER A 92 -11.06 10.63 -20.16
CA SER A 92 -12.10 11.35 -19.41
C SER A 92 -11.57 12.48 -18.51
N GLY A 93 -10.26 12.75 -18.50
CA GLY A 93 -9.63 13.76 -17.64
C GLY A 93 -9.42 13.34 -16.17
N TYR A 94 -10.05 12.24 -15.72
CA TYR A 94 -9.98 11.76 -14.34
C TYR A 94 -8.71 10.97 -13.97
N SER A 95 -7.83 10.72 -14.94
CA SER A 95 -6.47 10.17 -14.70
C SER A 95 -5.39 11.25 -14.59
N THR A 96 -5.79 12.53 -14.63
CA THR A 96 -4.89 13.66 -14.37
C THR A 96 -4.92 14.04 -12.91
N ASP A 97 -3.86 14.70 -12.43
CA ASP A 97 -3.79 15.25 -11.07
C ASP A 97 -5.05 16.06 -10.70
N GLU A 98 -5.56 16.85 -11.64
CA GLU A 98 -6.76 17.67 -11.45
C GLU A 98 -8.04 16.83 -11.36
N GLY A 99 -8.11 15.78 -12.17
CA GLY A 99 -9.21 14.82 -12.11
C GLY A 99 -9.30 14.11 -10.76
N ILE A 100 -8.17 13.64 -10.23
CA ILE A 100 -8.09 13.01 -8.91
C ILE A 100 -8.50 14.01 -7.82
N ARG A 101 -7.96 15.24 -7.85
CA ARG A 101 -8.38 16.31 -6.91
C ARG A 101 -9.88 16.52 -6.94
N ARG A 102 -10.46 16.67 -8.13
CA ARG A 102 -11.90 16.89 -8.28
C ARG A 102 -12.73 15.75 -7.70
N ILE A 103 -12.32 14.50 -7.87
CA ILE A 103 -13.02 13.35 -7.27
C ILE A 103 -12.98 13.43 -5.74
N PHE A 104 -11.80 13.67 -5.15
CA PHE A 104 -11.68 13.77 -3.70
C PHE A 104 -12.43 14.98 -3.13
N GLU A 105 -12.48 16.10 -3.82
CA GLU A 105 -13.31 17.25 -3.45
C GLU A 105 -14.79 16.88 -3.38
N VAL A 106 -15.30 16.12 -4.36
CA VAL A 106 -16.70 15.68 -4.33
C VAL A 106 -16.94 14.69 -3.18
N ILE A 107 -16.02 13.76 -2.94
CA ILE A 107 -16.09 12.82 -1.82
C ILE A 107 -16.17 13.55 -0.47
N GLU A 108 -15.38 14.63 -0.31
CA GLU A 108 -15.38 15.48 0.87
C GLU A 108 -16.66 16.32 0.99
N GLN A 109 -17.11 16.96 -0.11
CA GLN A 109 -18.33 17.76 -0.17
C GLN A 109 -19.58 16.95 0.19
N GLU A 110 -19.66 15.72 -0.33
CA GLU A 110 -20.75 14.78 -0.07
C GLU A 110 -20.57 14.00 1.24
N GLN A 111 -19.49 14.28 1.99
CA GLN A 111 -19.16 13.65 3.27
C GLN A 111 -19.19 12.12 3.23
N ILE A 112 -18.79 11.53 2.08
CA ILE A 112 -18.99 10.09 1.82
C ILE A 112 -18.20 9.27 2.83
N ILE A 113 -16.91 9.55 2.99
CA ILE A 113 -16.03 8.82 3.93
C ILE A 113 -16.51 8.99 5.37
N ASP A 114 -16.83 10.21 5.78
CA ASP A 114 -17.28 10.51 7.15
C ASP A 114 -18.59 9.80 7.50
N SER A 115 -19.51 9.69 6.54
CA SER A 115 -20.81 9.02 6.74
C SER A 115 -20.68 7.53 7.08
N ILE A 116 -19.58 6.87 6.70
CA ILE A 116 -19.33 5.46 6.96
C ILE A 116 -19.01 5.20 8.44
N ASN A 117 -18.51 6.20 9.17
CA ASN A 117 -18.08 6.07 10.56
C ASN A 117 -17.13 4.88 10.78
N ALA A 118 -16.14 4.75 9.90
CA ALA A 118 -15.09 3.73 9.99
C ALA A 118 -14.11 4.06 11.13
N ASP A 119 -13.53 3.04 11.74
CA ASP A 119 -12.39 3.22 12.65
C ASP A 119 -11.12 3.51 11.85
N TYR A 120 -10.94 2.81 10.72
CA TYR A 120 -9.81 3.00 9.80
C TYR A 120 -10.25 3.10 8.33
N VAL A 121 -9.63 4.02 7.60
CA VAL A 121 -9.70 4.11 6.13
C VAL A 121 -8.36 3.68 5.55
N LEU A 122 -8.35 2.60 4.77
CA LEU A 122 -7.14 2.06 4.13
C LEU A 122 -7.12 2.45 2.65
N TYR A 123 -6.17 3.27 2.25
CA TYR A 123 -5.99 3.68 0.85
C TYR A 123 -5.00 2.75 0.15
N ASP A 124 -5.47 2.06 -0.90
CA ASP A 124 -4.66 1.24 -1.79
C ASP A 124 -4.28 2.04 -3.04
N ILE A 125 -3.16 2.77 -2.99
CA ILE A 125 -2.74 3.69 -4.07
C ILE A 125 -1.84 2.98 -5.07
N SER A 126 -2.23 2.95 -6.34
CA SER A 126 -1.43 2.29 -7.37
C SER A 126 -0.02 2.89 -7.50
N GLY A 127 0.94 2.02 -7.79
CA GLY A 127 2.34 2.41 -8.01
C GLY A 127 2.59 3.20 -9.29
N GLU A 128 1.58 3.24 -10.15
CA GLU A 128 1.57 4.02 -11.39
C GLU A 128 1.05 5.45 -11.14
N SER A 129 0.23 5.63 -10.11
CA SER A 129 -0.34 6.92 -9.73
C SER A 129 0.72 7.87 -9.17
N ILE A 130 0.50 9.17 -9.34
CA ILE A 130 1.42 10.20 -8.88
C ILE A 130 1.23 10.40 -7.36
N PHE A 131 2.17 9.87 -6.58
CA PHE A 131 2.14 9.94 -5.10
C PHE A 131 2.00 11.38 -4.58
N ALA A 132 2.53 12.38 -5.29
CA ALA A 132 2.47 13.79 -4.89
C ALA A 132 1.02 14.30 -4.73
N VAL A 133 0.10 13.91 -5.61
CA VAL A 133 -1.31 14.34 -5.54
C VAL A 133 -1.98 13.77 -4.31
N TYR A 134 -1.79 12.48 -4.06
CA TYR A 134 -2.30 11.81 -2.87
C TYR A 134 -1.68 12.34 -1.58
N HIS A 135 -0.39 12.67 -1.61
CA HIS A 135 0.27 13.30 -0.48
C HIS A 135 -0.36 14.66 -0.14
N GLU A 136 -0.64 15.47 -1.16
CA GLU A 136 -1.31 16.76 -0.98
C GLU A 136 -2.72 16.61 -0.39
N ILE A 137 -3.53 15.70 -0.94
CA ILE A 137 -4.93 15.50 -0.54
C ILE A 137 -5.00 14.88 0.86
N LEU A 138 -4.33 13.75 1.06
CA LEU A 138 -4.44 12.96 2.29
C LEU A 138 -3.60 13.56 3.43
N GLY A 139 -2.60 14.39 3.13
CA GLY A 139 -1.82 15.09 4.16
C GLY A 139 -2.54 16.24 4.84
N ARG A 140 -3.66 16.74 4.28
CA ARG A 140 -4.49 17.79 4.90
C ARG A 140 -5.23 17.29 6.14
N ASN A 141 -5.50 16.00 6.21
CA ASN A 141 -6.31 15.37 7.26
C ASN A 141 -5.47 14.82 8.42
N GLY A 142 -4.25 15.32 8.60
CA GLY A 142 -3.37 14.93 9.71
C GLY A 142 -2.17 14.09 9.28
N ALA A 143 -1.44 13.58 10.27
CA ALA A 143 -0.16 12.88 10.09
C ALA A 143 -0.34 11.40 9.72
N ASN A 144 -1.05 11.15 8.62
CA ASN A 144 -1.47 9.81 8.21
C ASN A 144 -0.25 8.92 7.85
N PRO A 145 -0.12 7.71 8.43
CA PRO A 145 1.01 6.84 8.18
C PRO A 145 0.96 6.23 6.77
N VAL A 146 2.10 6.31 6.08
CA VAL A 146 2.33 5.72 4.76
C VAL A 146 3.20 4.48 4.93
N PHE A 147 2.67 3.35 4.48
CA PHE A 147 3.38 2.09 4.38
C PHE A 147 3.74 1.81 2.92
N ILE A 148 5.00 1.49 2.67
CA ILE A 148 5.48 1.16 1.33
C ILE A 148 5.60 -0.35 1.22
N VAL A 149 4.76 -0.98 0.39
CA VAL A 149 4.87 -2.40 0.06
C VAL A 149 5.92 -2.59 -1.02
N THR A 150 6.87 -3.49 -0.79
CA THR A 150 7.95 -3.80 -1.74
C THR A 150 8.17 -5.29 -1.87
N THR A 151 8.64 -5.72 -3.03
CA THR A 151 9.27 -7.03 -3.25
C THR A 151 10.79 -6.89 -3.24
N ALA A 152 11.51 -8.02 -3.23
CA ALA A 152 12.97 -8.06 -3.27
C ALA A 152 13.53 -7.90 -4.70
N ASP A 153 12.98 -6.97 -5.47
CA ASP A 153 13.52 -6.58 -6.78
C ASP A 153 13.97 -5.13 -6.77
N PHE A 154 15.02 -4.85 -7.55
CA PHE A 154 15.64 -3.53 -7.60
C PHE A 154 14.67 -2.43 -8.04
N MET A 155 13.75 -2.72 -8.97
CA MET A 155 12.79 -1.72 -9.45
C MET A 155 11.77 -1.35 -8.38
N SER A 156 11.32 -2.31 -7.56
CA SER A 156 10.43 -2.05 -6.43
C SER A 156 11.11 -1.16 -5.38
N LEU A 157 12.35 -1.45 -5.01
CA LEU A 157 13.11 -0.62 -4.07
C LEU A 157 13.44 0.77 -4.65
N LYS A 158 13.73 0.86 -5.96
CA LYS A 158 13.88 2.14 -6.66
C LYS A 158 12.61 2.99 -6.58
N LYS A 159 11.43 2.38 -6.78
CA LYS A 159 10.16 3.08 -6.60
C LYS A 159 9.98 3.53 -5.15
N ALA A 160 10.29 2.69 -4.16
CA ALA A 160 10.27 3.07 -2.75
C ALA A 160 11.17 4.29 -2.46
N ASN A 161 12.38 4.32 -3.03
CA ASN A 161 13.30 5.45 -2.90
C ASN A 161 12.73 6.76 -3.47
N CYS A 162 12.07 6.72 -4.63
CA CYS A 162 11.39 7.89 -5.19
C CYS A 162 10.25 8.42 -4.28
N ILE A 163 9.61 7.55 -3.51
CA ILE A 163 8.63 7.99 -2.50
C ILE A 163 9.32 8.64 -1.31
N PHE A 164 10.47 8.14 -0.89
CA PHE A 164 11.28 8.80 0.15
C PHE A 164 11.73 10.19 -0.28
N GLU A 165 12.15 10.38 -1.53
CA GLU A 165 12.46 11.70 -2.11
C GLU A 165 11.24 12.63 -2.06
N SER A 166 10.05 12.09 -2.32
CA SER A 166 8.80 12.86 -2.26
C SER A 166 8.47 13.25 -0.82
N LEU A 167 8.55 12.32 0.13
CA LEU A 167 8.31 12.58 1.56
C LEU A 167 9.30 13.60 2.13
N GLU A 168 10.57 13.53 1.75
CA GLU A 168 11.59 14.52 2.15
C GLU A 168 11.25 15.91 1.60
N ARG A 169 10.88 16.02 0.31
CA ARG A 169 10.52 17.29 -0.32
C ARG A 169 9.26 17.92 0.28
N PHE A 170 8.23 17.13 0.57
CA PHE A 170 6.98 17.65 1.13
C PHE A 170 7.07 17.89 2.65
N GLY A 171 8.00 17.23 3.35
CA GLY A 171 8.28 17.51 4.76
C GLY A 171 8.59 18.99 5.03
N GLU A 172 9.15 19.69 4.06
CA GLU A 172 9.50 21.11 4.16
C GLU A 172 8.30 22.06 4.03
N SER A 173 7.17 21.62 3.45
CA SER A 173 6.00 22.47 3.17
C SER A 173 4.97 22.51 4.31
N GLY A 174 5.17 21.76 5.40
CA GLY A 174 4.30 21.74 6.57
C GLY A 174 3.06 20.82 6.47
N ILE A 175 2.80 20.24 5.30
CA ILE A 175 1.84 19.15 5.08
C ILE A 175 2.63 17.86 5.20
N THR A 176 2.37 17.01 6.20
CA THR A 176 3.23 15.84 6.42
C THR A 176 2.43 14.56 6.55
N LEU A 177 2.60 13.68 5.57
CA LEU A 177 2.38 12.26 5.79
C LEU A 177 3.54 11.71 6.64
N SER A 178 3.22 10.82 7.57
CA SER A 178 4.24 10.18 8.40
C SER A 178 4.67 8.87 7.74
N PHE A 179 5.96 8.55 7.75
CA PHE A 179 6.41 7.25 7.25
C PHE A 179 6.15 6.17 8.29
N GLY A 180 5.31 5.18 7.96
CA GLY A 180 4.94 4.08 8.84
C GLY A 180 5.90 2.88 8.75
N GLY A 181 6.45 2.61 7.58
CA GLY A 181 7.43 1.52 7.40
C GLY A 181 7.45 0.92 6.00
N LEU A 182 8.52 0.18 5.71
CA LEU A 182 8.67 -0.61 4.49
C LEU A 182 8.17 -2.04 4.75
N ILE A 183 7.24 -2.55 3.95
CA ILE A 183 6.62 -3.88 4.10
C ILE A 183 7.15 -4.81 2.99
N PRO A 184 8.09 -5.73 3.30
CA PRO A 184 8.53 -6.79 2.40
C PRO A 184 7.40 -7.78 2.16
N ASN A 185 7.04 -7.94 0.90
CA ASN A 185 6.02 -8.88 0.45
C ASN A 185 6.59 -9.92 -0.51
N CYS A 186 5.94 -11.08 -0.54
CA CYS A 186 6.32 -12.22 -1.38
C CYS A 186 7.78 -12.68 -1.23
N ILE A 187 8.31 -12.63 0.00
CA ILE A 187 9.70 -13.01 0.28
C ILE A 187 9.86 -14.53 0.30
N ASN A 188 10.86 -15.05 -0.41
CA ASN A 188 11.08 -16.48 -0.62
C ASN A 188 12.22 -17.05 0.22
N ASN A 189 13.31 -16.29 0.36
CA ASN A 189 14.56 -16.78 0.92
C ASN A 189 15.24 -15.71 1.77
N THR A 190 16.26 -16.10 2.52
CA THR A 190 17.00 -15.20 3.42
C THR A 190 17.79 -14.14 2.66
N PHE A 191 18.24 -14.43 1.44
CA PHE A 191 18.97 -13.47 0.61
C PHE A 191 18.11 -12.24 0.26
N GLU A 192 16.85 -12.46 -0.10
CA GLU A 192 15.86 -11.41 -0.34
C GLU A 192 15.64 -10.55 0.93
N ASP A 193 15.67 -11.16 2.11
CA ASP A 193 15.59 -10.42 3.39
C ASP A 193 16.80 -9.50 3.57
N TYR A 194 18.02 -10.00 3.33
CA TYR A 194 19.23 -9.18 3.42
C TYR A 194 19.25 -8.04 2.40
N PHE A 195 18.78 -8.29 1.17
CA PHE A 195 18.70 -7.26 0.13
C PHE A 195 17.81 -6.08 0.55
N ILE A 196 16.64 -6.37 1.13
CA ILE A 196 15.73 -5.33 1.63
C ILE A 196 16.26 -4.68 2.91
N ALA A 197 16.84 -5.46 3.82
CA ALA A 197 17.40 -4.94 5.07
C ALA A 197 18.57 -3.96 4.81
N ASP A 198 19.43 -4.24 3.84
CA ASP A 198 20.53 -3.36 3.46
C ASP A 198 20.03 -2.06 2.80
N PHE A 199 19.01 -2.14 1.94
CA PHE A 199 18.32 -0.96 1.43
C PHE A 199 17.71 -0.13 2.57
N ALA A 200 17.06 -0.79 3.53
CA ALA A 200 16.46 -0.12 4.68
C ALA A 200 17.51 0.58 5.56
N GLY A 201 18.65 -0.08 5.80
CA GLY A 201 19.79 0.51 6.52
C GLY A 201 20.36 1.74 5.81
N ASN A 202 20.51 1.68 4.49
CA ASN A 202 21.02 2.79 3.68
C ASN A 202 20.07 4.00 3.63
N THR A 203 18.77 3.76 3.80
CA THR A 203 17.71 4.79 3.78
C THR A 203 17.23 5.19 5.17
N LEU A 204 17.82 4.64 6.24
CA LEU A 204 17.43 4.84 7.64
C LEU A 204 15.94 4.52 7.89
N THR A 205 15.42 3.50 7.22
CA THR A 205 14.02 3.08 7.32
C THR A 205 13.83 1.85 8.17
N ASN A 206 12.62 1.70 8.69
CA ASN A 206 12.21 0.53 9.43
C ASN A 206 11.46 -0.43 8.52
N VAL A 207 11.86 -1.70 8.57
CA VAL A 207 11.14 -2.80 7.92
C VAL A 207 10.03 -3.28 8.85
N LEU A 208 8.81 -3.31 8.35
CA LEU A 208 7.61 -3.69 9.08
C LEU A 208 7.01 -4.98 8.52
N GLY A 209 6.95 -5.99 9.37
CA GLY A 209 6.46 -7.30 8.96
C GLY A 209 7.35 -7.93 7.89
N ARG A 210 7.09 -9.20 7.61
CA ARG A 210 7.69 -9.94 6.50
C ARG A 210 6.63 -10.89 6.02
N ILE A 211 6.11 -10.67 4.82
CA ILE A 211 5.07 -11.52 4.26
C ILE A 211 5.73 -12.53 3.31
N PRO A 212 5.78 -13.82 3.68
CA PRO A 212 6.38 -14.83 2.82
C PRO A 212 5.51 -15.08 1.60
N ARG A 213 6.14 -15.52 0.51
CA ARG A 213 5.41 -16.01 -0.66
C ARG A 213 4.64 -17.28 -0.30
N SER A 214 3.39 -17.37 -0.74
CA SER A 214 2.53 -18.50 -0.41
C SER A 214 1.56 -18.83 -1.54
N LEU A 215 1.45 -20.11 -1.88
CA LEU A 215 0.46 -20.61 -2.85
C LEU A 215 -0.97 -20.47 -2.33
N VAL A 216 -1.17 -20.41 -1.01
CA VAL A 216 -2.49 -20.18 -0.40
C VAL A 216 -3.04 -18.82 -0.81
N VAL A 217 -2.18 -17.79 -0.87
CA VAL A 217 -2.59 -16.45 -1.33
C VAL A 217 -3.15 -16.54 -2.75
N ARG A 218 -2.37 -17.13 -3.66
CA ARG A 218 -2.78 -17.30 -5.07
C ARG A 218 -4.06 -18.10 -5.20
N GLN A 219 -4.23 -19.16 -4.42
CA GLN A 219 -5.46 -19.95 -4.43
C GLN A 219 -6.66 -19.10 -3.99
N CYS A 220 -6.54 -18.34 -2.90
CA CYS A 220 -7.62 -17.51 -2.38
C CYS A 220 -8.01 -16.39 -3.37
N GLU A 221 -7.02 -15.74 -3.98
CA GLU A 221 -7.23 -14.72 -5.03
C GLU A 221 -8.00 -15.27 -6.22
N LEU A 222 -7.68 -16.49 -6.68
CA LEU A 222 -8.41 -17.15 -7.78
C LEU A 222 -9.87 -17.46 -7.42
N TYR A 223 -10.19 -17.60 -6.14
CA TYR A 223 -11.57 -17.71 -5.66
C TYR A 223 -12.22 -16.34 -5.38
N GLY A 224 -11.50 -15.24 -5.59
CA GLY A 224 -11.98 -13.90 -5.29
C GLY A 224 -12.11 -13.63 -3.80
N LYS A 225 -11.27 -14.24 -2.96
CA LYS A 225 -11.35 -14.19 -1.50
C LYS A 225 -10.02 -13.84 -0.86
N THR A 226 -10.08 -13.21 0.31
CA THR A 226 -8.90 -13.01 1.15
C THR A 226 -8.45 -14.35 1.78
N VAL A 227 -7.18 -14.44 2.19
CA VAL A 227 -6.68 -15.58 2.97
C VAL A 227 -7.36 -15.64 4.33
N ILE A 228 -7.66 -14.49 4.94
CA ILE A 228 -8.41 -14.42 6.20
C ILE A 228 -9.81 -15.04 6.04
N GLU A 229 -10.47 -14.85 4.91
CA GLU A 229 -11.77 -15.47 4.62
C GLU A 229 -11.64 -16.97 4.29
N ALA A 230 -10.82 -17.32 3.30
CA ALA A 230 -10.84 -18.65 2.70
C ALA A 230 -9.91 -19.66 3.38
N SER A 231 -8.86 -19.19 4.07
CA SER A 231 -7.91 -20.05 4.78
C SER A 231 -7.48 -19.43 6.13
N PRO A 232 -8.44 -19.20 7.05
CA PRO A 232 -8.22 -18.46 8.30
C PRO A 232 -7.24 -19.11 9.28
N LEU A 233 -6.93 -20.40 9.10
CA LEU A 233 -6.01 -21.17 9.96
C LEU A 233 -4.65 -21.41 9.30
N SER A 234 -4.40 -20.86 8.10
CA SER A 234 -3.10 -20.99 7.43
C SER A 234 -2.01 -20.18 8.12
N ASN A 235 -0.75 -20.58 7.98
CA ASN A 235 0.39 -19.78 8.42
C ASN A 235 0.36 -18.35 7.82
N GLN A 236 -0.11 -18.23 6.58
CA GLN A 236 -0.21 -16.94 5.91
C GLN A 236 -1.19 -15.99 6.60
N SER A 237 -2.34 -16.51 7.05
CA SER A 237 -3.32 -15.71 7.80
C SER A 237 -2.73 -15.12 9.08
N TYR A 238 -1.83 -15.85 9.75
CA TYR A 238 -1.15 -15.36 10.94
C TYR A 238 -0.22 -14.17 10.64
N PHE A 239 0.53 -14.21 9.52
CA PHE A 239 1.36 -13.08 9.10
C PHE A 239 0.54 -11.82 8.84
N TYR A 240 -0.62 -11.94 8.20
CA TYR A 240 -1.52 -10.80 7.97
C TYR A 240 -2.10 -10.25 9.27
N ARG A 241 -2.57 -11.10 10.19
CA ARG A 241 -3.06 -10.64 11.51
C ARG A 241 -1.98 -9.93 12.30
N LYS A 242 -0.75 -10.49 12.31
CA LYS A 242 0.39 -9.87 12.98
C LYS A 242 0.70 -8.49 12.38
N LEU A 243 0.80 -8.40 11.05
CA LEU A 243 1.05 -7.14 10.36
C LEU A 243 -0.06 -6.12 10.60
N ALA A 244 -1.33 -6.54 10.59
CA ALA A 244 -2.48 -5.68 10.87
C ALA A 244 -2.39 -5.02 12.25
N ASN A 245 -2.05 -5.81 13.29
CA ASN A 245 -1.84 -5.27 14.63
C ASN A 245 -0.68 -4.28 14.68
N GLN A 246 0.44 -4.59 14.03
CA GLN A 246 1.59 -3.68 14.00
C GLN A 246 1.28 -2.35 13.29
N ILE A 247 0.47 -2.38 12.23
CA ILE A 247 0.01 -1.18 11.52
C ILE A 247 -0.86 -0.31 12.43
N VAL A 248 -1.78 -0.92 13.19
CA VAL A 248 -2.62 -0.23 14.18
C VAL A 248 -1.77 0.37 15.30
N ASP A 249 -0.80 -0.37 15.83
CA ASP A 249 0.09 0.14 16.87
C ASP A 249 0.87 1.37 16.39
N ILE A 250 1.30 1.38 15.11
CA ILE A 250 2.01 2.50 14.49
C ILE A 250 1.08 3.69 14.22
N SER A 251 -0.16 3.46 13.78
CA SER A 251 -1.10 4.55 13.50
C SER A 251 -1.54 5.27 14.77
N LEU A 252 -1.61 4.57 15.90
CA LEU A 252 -1.95 5.16 17.19
C LEU A 252 -0.73 5.80 17.90
N ALA A 253 0.49 5.49 17.47
CA ALA A 253 1.70 6.05 18.05
C ALA A 253 1.94 7.49 17.56
N PRO A 254 2.65 8.33 18.34
CA PRO A 254 3.09 9.64 17.88
C PRO A 254 3.91 9.49 16.57
N PRO A 255 3.74 10.40 15.60
CA PRO A 255 4.47 10.32 14.34
C PRO A 255 5.97 10.16 14.55
N LEU A 256 6.57 9.22 13.83
CA LEU A 256 8.01 9.00 13.90
C LEU A 256 8.75 10.29 13.56
N LYS A 257 9.61 10.76 14.46
CA LYS A 257 10.41 11.98 14.27
C LYS A 257 11.42 11.88 13.12
N LYS A 258 11.73 10.67 12.64
CA LYS A 258 12.71 10.42 11.58
C LYS A 258 12.00 9.95 10.32
N GLN A 259 11.97 10.82 9.32
CA GLN A 259 11.57 10.46 7.96
C GLN A 259 12.69 9.62 7.29
N PRO A 260 12.34 8.77 6.31
CA PRO A 260 13.29 8.05 5.48
C PRO A 260 14.25 9.04 4.80
N LYS A 261 15.51 8.65 4.64
CA LYS A 261 16.47 9.40 3.83
C LYS A 261 16.64 8.72 2.48
N PRO A 262 16.25 9.35 1.36
CA PRO A 262 16.44 8.76 0.05
C PRO A 262 17.93 8.58 -0.26
N MET A 263 18.27 7.52 -0.97
CA MET A 263 19.58 7.38 -1.59
C MET A 263 19.64 8.24 -2.85
N PRO A 264 20.69 9.06 -3.05
CA PRO A 264 20.95 9.71 -4.32
C PRO A 264 21.09 8.69 -5.46
N SER A 265 20.73 9.09 -6.69
CA SER A 265 20.68 8.20 -7.86
C SER A 265 22.01 7.47 -8.15
N ASP A 266 23.13 8.16 -7.99
CA ASP A 266 24.49 7.62 -8.15
C ASP A 266 24.82 6.58 -7.07
N LYS A 267 24.50 6.89 -5.81
CA LYS A 267 24.64 5.95 -4.69
C LYS A 267 23.76 4.71 -4.91
N MET A 268 22.51 4.90 -5.32
CA MET A 268 21.58 3.80 -5.56
C MET A 268 22.04 2.88 -6.69
N GLN A 269 22.63 3.44 -7.75
CA GLN A 269 23.20 2.64 -8.83
C GLN A 269 24.46 1.88 -8.40
N THR A 270 25.34 2.52 -7.64
CA THR A 270 26.54 1.88 -7.08
C THR A 270 26.15 0.72 -6.16
N TRP A 271 25.20 0.95 -5.25
CA TRP A 271 24.62 -0.06 -4.38
C TRP A 271 24.04 -1.26 -5.17
N ALA A 272 23.33 -0.99 -6.27
CA ALA A 272 22.80 -2.04 -7.13
C ALA A 272 23.90 -2.88 -7.80
N HIS A 273 25.00 -2.25 -8.23
CA HIS A 273 26.15 -2.97 -8.78
C HIS A 273 26.82 -3.86 -7.73
N GLU A 274 27.00 -3.39 -6.50
CA GLU A 274 27.56 -4.21 -5.40
C GLU A 274 26.70 -5.45 -5.14
N TRP A 275 25.38 -5.33 -5.18
CA TRP A 275 24.47 -6.47 -5.05
C TRP A 275 24.50 -7.41 -6.25
N ALA A 276 24.72 -6.89 -7.46
CA ALA A 276 24.92 -7.73 -8.64
C ALA A 276 26.21 -8.57 -8.50
N ASP A 277 27.29 -8.00 -7.98
CA ASP A 277 28.53 -8.72 -7.69
C ASP A 277 28.34 -9.79 -6.61
N ARG A 278 27.58 -9.48 -5.54
CA ARG A 278 27.23 -10.45 -4.48
C ARG A 278 26.39 -11.61 -5.01
N LEU A 279 25.40 -11.33 -5.87
CA LEU A 279 24.59 -12.36 -6.53
C LEU A 279 25.46 -13.27 -7.40
N TYR A 280 26.35 -12.67 -8.20
CA TYR A 280 27.29 -13.42 -9.02
C TYR A 280 28.18 -14.31 -8.16
N ALA A 281 28.71 -13.80 -7.05
CA ALA A 281 29.53 -14.58 -6.13
C ALA A 281 28.74 -15.75 -5.50
N LEU A 282 27.50 -15.51 -5.08
CA LEU A 282 26.61 -16.52 -4.50
C LEU A 282 26.30 -17.65 -5.50
N GLU A 283 25.93 -17.30 -6.74
CA GLU A 283 25.63 -18.29 -7.79
C GLU A 283 26.84 -19.14 -8.18
N ASN A 284 28.05 -18.57 -8.12
CA ASN A 284 29.29 -19.26 -8.48
C ASN A 284 30.03 -19.89 -7.28
N GLY A 285 29.44 -19.86 -6.08
CA GLY A 285 30.06 -20.42 -4.86
C GLY A 285 31.36 -19.73 -4.44
N LEU A 286 31.55 -18.47 -4.86
CA LEU A 286 32.73 -17.68 -4.52
C LEU A 286 32.54 -17.08 -3.13
N VAL A 287 33.24 -17.63 -2.12
CA VAL A 287 33.28 -17.05 -0.78
C VAL A 287 34.24 -15.85 -0.79
N ALA A 288 33.71 -14.67 -1.07
CA ALA A 288 34.47 -13.43 -0.93
C ALA A 288 34.54 -13.03 0.55
N GLY A 289 35.62 -13.41 1.22
CA GLY A 289 36.09 -12.76 2.45
C GLY A 289 35.14 -12.77 3.65
N GLY A 290 35.10 -13.88 4.40
CA GLY A 290 34.99 -13.90 5.87
C GLY A 290 33.70 -13.43 6.55
N GLU A 291 32.79 -12.73 5.89
CA GLU A 291 31.46 -12.44 6.42
C GLU A 291 30.47 -13.43 5.81
N ALA A 292 30.04 -14.40 6.63
CA ALA A 292 29.00 -15.34 6.27
C ALA A 292 27.69 -14.57 6.02
N ILE A 293 27.13 -14.78 4.83
CA ILE A 293 25.76 -14.40 4.46
C ILE A 293 24.78 -15.20 5.34
#